data_AF-A0A971YNF4-F1
#
_entry.id   AF-A0A971YNF4-F1
#
_cell.length_a   1.000
_cell.length_b   1.000
_cell.length_c   1.000
_cell.angle_alpha   90.00
_cell.angle_beta   90.00
_cell.angle_gamma   90.00
#
_symmetry.space_group_name_H-M   'P 1'
#
loop_
_entity.id
_entity.type
_entity.pdbx_description
1 polymer ?
#
loop_
_entity_poly.entity_id
_entity_poly.type
_entity_poly.pdbx_seq_one_letter_code
_entity_poly.pdbx_strand_id
1 'polypeptide(L)'
;MRRRFAALAFPALHPSVSLTYAGALLVLLLLYTHPLYLLALAALPGVTLASRQQGRLWRRRLAWSLLLCFFIVLFNAIFGGRGATPLLVLTLPGLGVRHVTLEGLLYGGTMALRLGGVIGSFTLLADLVDLERLLYSSPLAGRASLTAALTLGLVPRLSRSARTLLEVQASRGAPVTATNLRRGVRAAGPLLAALSETALESSLDMAEVLAARGYGSGRATRWRRQGWHLRDTLVMAGSALALVYGFSAYRAGVGQLTYYPTLSLPGAKPGITELVVITGLLLLPAALFWGWRYCRWLRASI
;
A
#
# COMPACT_ATOMS: atom_id res chain seq x y z
N MET A 1 -2.62 28.33 0.75
CA MET A 1 -2.27 27.47 -0.42
C MET A 1 -0.76 27.29 -0.69
N ARG A 2 0.16 28.10 -0.13
CA ARG A 2 1.61 28.02 -0.42
C ARG A 2 2.42 26.91 0.30
N ARG A 3 1.91 26.25 1.35
CA ARG A 3 2.68 25.23 2.11
C ARG A 3 2.73 23.83 1.47
N ARG A 4 1.94 23.54 0.42
CA ARG A 4 1.99 22.24 -0.28
C ARG A 4 3.06 22.17 -1.38
N PHE A 5 3.61 23.31 -1.81
CA PHE A 5 4.67 23.36 -2.82
C PHE A 5 6.07 23.19 -2.21
N ALA A 6 6.26 23.40 -0.90
CA ALA A 6 7.56 23.18 -0.25
C ALA A 6 7.93 21.70 -0.01
N ALA A 7 7.01 20.76 -0.27
CA ALA A 7 7.31 19.32 -0.33
C ALA A 7 7.81 18.88 -1.73
N LEU A 8 7.93 19.80 -2.68
CA LEU A 8 8.53 19.58 -4.00
C LEU A 8 10.06 19.53 -3.89
N ALA A 9 10.61 18.37 -3.53
CA ALA A 9 11.93 17.93 -3.98
C ALA A 9 12.27 16.49 -3.54
N PHE A 10 11.29 15.65 -3.18
CA PHE A 10 11.52 14.22 -3.31
C PHE A 10 11.25 13.86 -4.77
N PRO A 11 12.24 13.35 -5.51
CA PRO A 11 11.98 12.88 -6.84
C PRO A 11 11.00 11.72 -6.73
N ALA A 12 9.78 11.94 -7.20
CA ALA A 12 8.82 10.87 -7.34
C ALA A 12 9.43 9.85 -8.31
N LEU A 13 9.65 8.62 -7.84
CA LEU A 13 9.94 7.49 -8.71
C LEU A 13 8.82 7.39 -9.76
N HIS A 14 9.14 6.87 -10.93
CA HIS A 14 8.11 6.58 -11.91
C HIS A 14 7.05 5.63 -11.29
N PRO A 15 5.73 5.88 -11.45
CA PRO A 15 4.68 5.12 -10.75
C PRO A 15 4.77 3.60 -10.98
N SER A 16 5.17 3.18 -12.18
CA SER A 16 5.37 1.75 -12.48
C SER A 16 6.49 1.13 -11.64
N VAL A 17 7.56 1.88 -11.33
CA VAL A 17 8.70 1.42 -10.53
C VAL A 17 8.31 1.27 -9.06
N SER A 18 7.51 2.21 -8.55
CA SER A 18 6.90 2.09 -7.22
C SER A 18 5.97 0.88 -7.12
N LEU A 19 5.19 0.61 -8.17
CA LEU A 19 4.29 -0.55 -8.26
C LEU A 19 5.08 -1.86 -8.27
N THR A 20 6.14 -1.97 -9.08
CA THR A 20 6.97 -3.18 -9.13
C THR A 20 7.69 -3.40 -7.80
N TYR A 21 8.16 -2.34 -7.14
CA TYR A 21 8.81 -2.45 -5.83
C TYR A 21 7.86 -2.93 -4.73
N ALA A 22 6.69 -2.30 -4.56
CA ALA A 22 5.71 -2.72 -3.56
C ALA A 22 5.13 -4.11 -3.88
N GLY A 23 4.89 -4.41 -5.17
CA GLY A 23 4.47 -5.73 -5.63
C GLY A 23 5.51 -6.81 -5.33
N ALA A 24 6.79 -6.53 -5.58
CA ALA A 24 7.89 -7.42 -5.24
C ALA A 24 7.92 -7.77 -3.75
N LEU A 25 7.87 -6.75 -2.89
CA LEU A 25 7.80 -6.94 -1.44
C LEU A 25 6.61 -7.80 -1.02
N LEU A 26 5.43 -7.52 -1.58
CA LEU A 26 4.19 -8.23 -1.26
C LEU A 26 4.30 -9.71 -1.63
N VAL A 27 4.74 -10.02 -2.85
CA VAL A 27 4.91 -11.40 -3.32
C VAL A 27 5.91 -12.15 -2.44
N LEU A 28 7.06 -11.56 -2.12
CA LEU A 28 8.08 -12.21 -1.29
C LEU A 28 7.59 -12.43 0.15
N LEU A 29 6.85 -11.50 0.74
CA LEU A 29 6.23 -11.65 2.06
C LEU A 29 5.22 -12.82 2.12
N LEU A 30 4.51 -13.07 1.02
CA LEU A 30 3.57 -14.20 0.93
C LEU A 30 4.28 -15.53 0.71
N LEU A 31 5.39 -15.53 -0.04
CA LEU A 31 6.11 -16.73 -0.45
C LEU A 31 6.92 -17.36 0.70
N TYR A 32 7.61 -16.54 1.50
CA TYR A 32 8.47 -17.04 2.58
C TYR A 32 7.69 -17.31 3.88
N THR A 33 8.04 -18.40 4.56
CA THR A 33 7.49 -18.77 5.88
C THR A 33 8.52 -18.67 7.01
N HIS A 34 9.80 -18.50 6.67
CA HIS A 34 10.88 -18.40 7.65
C HIS A 34 10.81 -17.08 8.45
N PRO A 35 10.92 -17.12 9.80
CA PRO A 35 10.73 -15.94 10.65
C PRO A 35 11.74 -14.82 10.37
N LEU A 36 13.00 -15.17 10.10
CA LEU A 36 14.05 -14.19 9.76
C LEU A 36 13.76 -13.44 8.45
N TYR A 37 13.28 -14.15 7.41
CA TYR A 37 12.91 -13.54 6.13
C TYR A 37 11.73 -12.58 6.32
N LEU A 38 10.71 -13.01 7.07
CA LEU A 38 9.54 -12.19 7.35
C LEU A 38 9.90 -10.94 8.15
N LEU A 39 10.76 -11.06 9.17
CA LEU A 39 11.21 -9.92 9.95
C LEU A 39 11.97 -8.91 9.09
N ALA A 40 12.91 -9.37 8.27
CA ALA A 40 13.68 -8.50 7.39
C ALA A 40 12.79 -7.80 6.35
N LEU A 41 11.91 -8.55 5.68
CA LEU A 41 11.01 -8.01 4.66
C LEU A 41 9.95 -7.07 5.25
N ALA A 42 9.40 -7.38 6.43
CA ALA A 42 8.40 -6.54 7.09
C ALA A 42 8.98 -5.23 7.63
N ALA A 43 10.30 -5.16 7.87
CA ALA A 43 10.97 -3.92 8.27
C ALA A 43 11.15 -2.93 7.10
N LEU A 44 11.29 -3.41 5.85
CA LEU A 44 11.57 -2.59 4.67
C LEU A 44 10.54 -1.47 4.42
N PRO A 45 9.22 -1.70 4.54
CA PRO A 45 8.22 -0.63 4.50
C PRO A 45 8.45 0.48 5.52
N GLY A 46 8.86 0.12 6.73
CA GLY A 46 9.15 1.08 7.79
C GLY A 46 10.37 1.94 7.48
N VAL A 47 11.47 1.30 7.06
CA VAL A 47 12.72 1.98 6.71
C VAL A 47 12.52 2.95 5.54
N THR A 48 11.81 2.52 4.50
CA THR A 48 11.53 3.36 3.34
C THR A 48 10.61 4.54 3.67
N LEU A 49 9.57 4.37 4.48
CA LEU A 49 8.71 5.49 4.91
C LEU A 49 9.43 6.44 5.88
N ALA A 50 10.26 5.92 6.78
CA ALA A 50 11.06 6.73 7.69
C ALA A 50 12.03 7.65 6.94
N SER A 51 12.63 7.15 5.85
CA SER A 51 13.53 7.95 4.99
C SER A 51 12.84 9.18 4.36
N ARG A 52 11.51 9.16 4.18
CA ARG A 52 10.71 10.25 3.58
C ARG A 52 10.15 11.27 4.59
N GLN A 53 10.58 11.24 5.85
CA GLN A 53 10.12 12.12 6.94
C GLN A 53 8.62 12.05 7.27
N GLN A 54 7.90 11.02 6.81
CA GLN A 54 6.51 10.76 7.19
C GLN A 54 6.38 9.92 8.48
N GLY A 55 7.44 9.82 9.27
CA GLY A 55 7.54 8.90 10.42
C GLY A 55 6.44 9.07 11.49
N ARG A 56 5.85 10.27 11.62
CA ARG A 56 4.75 10.51 12.58
C ARG A 56 3.43 9.86 12.13
N LEU A 57 3.11 9.89 10.83
CA LEU A 57 1.96 9.18 10.26
C LEU A 57 2.21 7.66 10.27
N TRP A 58 3.44 7.24 9.97
CA TRP A 58 3.83 5.84 10.03
C TRP A 58 3.73 5.26 11.43
N ARG A 59 4.18 5.97 12.47
CA ARG A 59 4.07 5.49 13.86
C ARG A 59 2.62 5.22 14.28
N ARG A 60 1.69 6.07 13.87
CA ARG A 60 0.25 5.85 14.16
C ARG A 60 -0.30 4.65 13.39
N ARG A 61 0.08 4.48 12.11
CA ARG A 61 -0.30 3.29 11.31
C ARG A 61 0.32 2.01 11.85
N LEU A 62 1.58 2.06 12.30
CA LEU A 62 2.30 0.95 12.92
C LEU A 62 1.66 0.56 14.25
N ALA A 63 1.26 1.52 15.09
CA ALA A 63 0.57 1.23 16.35
C ALA A 63 -0.73 0.44 16.13
N TRP A 64 -1.54 0.83 15.13
CA TRP A 64 -2.74 0.07 14.76
C TRP A 64 -2.41 -1.32 14.17
N SER A 65 -1.35 -1.41 13.37
CA SER A 65 -0.85 -2.68 12.85
C SER A 65 -0.36 -3.61 13.98
N LEU A 66 0.35 -3.07 14.97
CA LEU A 66 0.84 -3.83 16.13
C LEU A 66 -0.30 -4.33 17.02
N LEU A 67 -1.35 -3.52 17.21
CA LEU A 67 -2.57 -3.95 17.90
C LEU A 67 -3.20 -5.14 17.18
N LEU A 68 -3.32 -5.07 15.85
CA LEU A 68 -3.86 -6.15 15.03
C LEU A 68 -2.95 -7.40 15.09
N CYS A 69 -1.63 -7.23 15.05
CA CYS A 69 -0.65 -8.31 15.24
C CYS A 69 -0.83 -9.01 16.60
N PHE A 70 -1.03 -8.25 17.68
CA PHE A 70 -1.30 -8.80 19.00
C PHE A 70 -2.56 -9.68 19.01
N PHE A 71 -3.65 -9.23 18.40
CA PHE A 71 -4.87 -10.04 18.26
C PHE A 71 -4.64 -11.31 17.42
N ILE A 72 -3.85 -11.26 16.35
CA ILE A 72 -3.53 -12.45 15.54
C ILE A 72 -2.75 -13.48 16.36
N VAL A 73 -1.76 -13.05 17.14
CA VAL A 73 -0.98 -13.94 18.01
C VAL A 73 -1.88 -14.53 19.08
N LEU A 74 -2.71 -13.71 19.72
CA LEU A 74 -3.66 -14.17 20.74
C LEU A 74 -4.64 -15.20 20.17
N PHE A 75 -5.20 -14.93 18.99
CA PHE A 75 -6.11 -15.86 18.32
C PHE A 75 -5.39 -17.15 17.94
N ASN A 76 -4.18 -17.10 17.39
CA ASN A 76 -3.42 -18.32 17.09
C ASN A 76 -2.99 -19.09 18.34
N ALA A 77 -2.66 -18.41 19.44
CA ALA A 77 -2.32 -19.05 20.71
C ALA A 77 -3.52 -19.78 21.31
N ILE A 78 -4.71 -19.17 21.26
CA ILE A 78 -5.96 -19.76 21.77
C ILE A 78 -6.50 -20.80 20.80
N PHE A 79 -6.37 -20.66 19.48
CA PHE A 79 -6.98 -21.58 18.51
C PHE A 79 -6.03 -22.63 17.88
N GLY A 80 -4.72 -22.46 18.01
CA GLY A 80 -3.68 -23.28 17.37
C GLY A 80 -3.23 -24.52 18.15
N GLY A 81 -4.06 -25.03 19.08
CA GLY A 81 -3.72 -26.11 20.02
C GLY A 81 -3.52 -27.51 19.42
N ARG A 82 -2.64 -27.65 18.42
CA ARG A 82 -2.23 -28.91 17.76
C ARG A 82 -0.71 -29.17 17.84
N GLY A 83 0.03 -28.36 18.61
CA GLY A 83 1.49 -28.47 18.75
C GLY A 83 1.90 -29.57 19.73
N ALA A 84 3.07 -30.17 19.50
CA ALA A 84 3.59 -31.30 20.28
C ALA A 84 4.11 -30.88 21.68
N THR A 85 4.37 -29.58 21.92
CA THR A 85 4.86 -29.07 23.21
C THR A 85 3.85 -28.10 23.88
N PRO A 86 2.95 -28.59 24.74
CA PRO A 86 2.04 -27.72 25.51
C PRO A 86 2.81 -26.96 26.61
N LEU A 87 2.75 -25.63 26.61
CA LEU A 87 3.34 -24.79 27.66
C LEU A 87 2.36 -24.38 28.75
N LEU A 88 1.10 -24.12 28.36
CA LEU A 88 0.11 -23.56 29.27
C LEU A 88 -1.25 -24.15 28.97
N VAL A 89 -1.87 -24.73 29.99
CA VAL A 89 -3.23 -25.30 29.90
C VAL A 89 -4.18 -24.24 30.43
N LEU A 90 -4.89 -23.57 29.52
CA LEU A 90 -5.89 -22.57 29.86
C LEU A 90 -7.28 -23.22 29.81
N THR A 91 -7.93 -23.30 30.96
CA THR A 91 -9.33 -23.72 31.06
C THR A 91 -10.20 -22.46 31.00
N LEU A 92 -10.80 -22.19 29.83
CA LEU A 92 -11.68 -21.04 29.62
C LEU A 92 -13.15 -21.47 29.81
N PRO A 93 -13.98 -20.72 30.56
CA PRO A 93 -15.40 -21.03 30.69
C PRO A 93 -16.07 -20.93 29.30
N GLY A 94 -16.61 -22.05 28.80
CA GLY A 94 -17.33 -22.14 27.52
C GLY A 94 -16.55 -22.71 26.33
N LEU A 95 -15.22 -22.82 26.38
CA LEU A 95 -14.39 -23.33 25.26
C LEU A 95 -13.57 -24.61 25.58
N GLY A 96 -13.69 -25.14 26.80
CA GLY A 96 -12.98 -26.36 27.21
C GLY A 96 -11.50 -26.14 27.57
N VAL A 97 -10.76 -27.24 27.69
CA VAL A 97 -9.32 -27.22 28.02
C VAL A 97 -8.52 -26.91 26.76
N ARG A 98 -7.76 -25.81 26.77
CA ARG A 98 -6.95 -25.41 25.63
C ARG A 98 -5.47 -25.41 25.96
N HIS A 99 -4.71 -26.15 25.18
CA HIS A 99 -3.25 -26.17 25.25
C HIS A 99 -2.69 -25.04 24.39
N VAL A 100 -2.13 -24.02 25.04
CA VAL A 100 -1.25 -23.06 24.38
C VAL A 100 0.08 -23.75 24.17
N THR A 101 0.47 -23.90 22.90
CA THR A 101 1.67 -24.63 22.47
C THR A 101 2.74 -23.64 22.00
N LEU A 102 4.03 -23.97 22.17
CA LEU A 102 5.13 -23.13 21.65
C LEU A 102 5.01 -22.93 20.14
N GLU A 103 4.66 -24.00 19.42
CA GLU A 103 4.51 -23.99 17.98
C GLU A 103 3.37 -23.05 17.55
N GLY A 104 2.27 -23.01 18.30
CA GLY A 104 1.15 -22.09 18.08
C GLY A 104 1.52 -20.63 18.29
N LEU A 105 2.37 -20.32 19.28
CA LEU A 105 2.87 -18.96 19.51
C LEU A 105 3.85 -18.51 18.41
N LEU A 106 4.78 -19.37 18.00
CA LEU A 106 5.73 -19.09 16.92
C LEU A 106 5.02 -18.94 15.56
N TYR A 107 4.05 -19.81 15.28
CA TYR A 107 3.21 -19.71 14.10
C TYR A 107 2.35 -18.42 14.13
N GLY A 108 1.74 -18.10 15.27
CA GLY A 108 1.01 -16.84 15.45
C GLY A 108 1.88 -15.62 15.24
N GLY A 109 3.10 -15.62 15.78
CA GLY A 109 4.08 -14.54 15.62
C GLY A 109 4.52 -14.36 14.16
N THR A 110 4.77 -15.44 13.44
CA THR A 110 5.16 -15.38 12.02
C THR A 110 4.01 -14.93 11.12
N MET A 111 2.77 -15.35 11.42
CA MET A 111 1.57 -14.85 10.72
C MET A 111 1.31 -13.37 11.00
N ALA A 112 1.51 -12.92 12.24
CA ALA A 112 1.41 -11.52 12.60
C ALA A 112 2.47 -10.68 11.87
N LEU A 113 3.74 -11.12 11.82
CA LEU A 113 4.80 -10.46 11.05
C LEU A 113 4.48 -10.39 9.56
N ARG A 114 3.99 -11.49 8.97
CA ARG A 114 3.58 -11.53 7.57
C ARG A 114 2.49 -10.51 7.28
N LEU A 115 1.41 -10.51 8.05
CA LEU A 115 0.29 -9.59 7.86
C LEU A 115 0.69 -8.13 8.11
N GLY A 116 1.50 -7.87 9.13
CA GLY A 116 2.09 -6.54 9.38
C GLY A 116 2.93 -6.05 8.20
N GLY A 117 3.77 -6.91 7.63
CA GLY A 117 4.56 -6.61 6.43
C GLY A 117 3.68 -6.33 5.21
N VAL A 118 2.62 -7.12 4.99
CA VAL A 118 1.66 -6.93 3.88
C VAL A 118 0.95 -5.59 4.01
N ILE A 119 0.43 -5.26 5.20
CA ILE A 119 -0.17 -3.96 5.48
C ILE A 119 0.85 -2.85 5.23
N GLY A 120 2.09 -3.02 5.70
CA GLY A 120 3.20 -2.10 5.42
C GLY A 120 3.41 -1.87 3.93
N SER A 121 3.46 -2.94 3.11
CA SER A 121 3.63 -2.83 1.67
C SER A 121 2.46 -2.11 0.98
N PHE A 122 1.22 -2.35 1.42
CA PHE A 122 0.07 -1.59 0.91
C PHE A 122 0.14 -0.11 1.31
N THR A 123 0.63 0.20 2.52
CA THR A 123 0.81 1.61 2.92
C THR A 123 1.90 2.31 2.11
N LEU A 124 2.97 1.58 1.74
CA LEU A 124 3.95 2.08 0.78
C LEU A 124 3.31 2.33 -0.58
N LEU A 125 2.56 1.36 -1.11
CA LEU A 125 1.91 1.50 -2.41
C LEU A 125 1.02 2.74 -2.45
N ALA A 126 0.20 2.95 -1.42
CA ALA A 126 -0.71 4.09 -1.31
C ALA A 126 0.02 5.44 -1.18
N ASP A 127 1.24 5.49 -0.65
CA ASP A 127 2.05 6.72 -0.54
C ASP A 127 2.91 6.96 -1.80
N LEU A 128 3.39 5.89 -2.43
CA LEU A 128 4.30 5.96 -3.58
C LEU A 128 3.59 6.09 -4.93
N VAL A 129 2.34 5.65 -5.03
CA VAL A 129 1.59 5.60 -6.29
C VAL A 129 0.40 6.56 -6.24
N ASP A 130 0.55 7.71 -6.90
CA ASP A 130 -0.58 8.54 -7.27
C ASP A 130 -1.35 7.86 -8.42
N LEU A 131 -2.61 7.49 -8.20
CA LEU A 131 -3.44 6.79 -9.18
C LEU A 131 -3.55 7.56 -10.51
N GLU A 132 -3.68 8.89 -10.44
CA GLU A 132 -3.65 9.75 -11.63
C GLU A 132 -2.35 9.58 -12.43
N ARG A 133 -1.19 9.56 -11.77
CA ARG A 133 0.11 9.39 -12.44
C ARG A 133 0.28 7.98 -13.01
N LEU A 134 -0.22 6.96 -12.31
CA LEU A 134 -0.21 5.57 -12.79
C LEU A 134 -1.02 5.45 -14.09
N LEU A 135 -2.20 6.08 -14.14
CA LEU A 135 -3.05 6.10 -15.32
C LEU A 135 -2.38 6.80 -16.52
N TYR A 136 -1.70 7.93 -16.29
CA TYR A 136 -0.95 8.62 -17.36
C TYR A 136 0.26 7.83 -17.88
N SER A 137 0.89 7.03 -17.03
CA SER A 137 2.10 6.26 -17.38
C SER A 137 1.80 4.85 -17.92
N SER A 138 0.59 4.33 -17.68
CA SER A 138 0.20 3.00 -18.12
C SER A 138 0.10 2.90 -19.65
N PRO A 139 0.49 1.75 -20.24
CA PRO A 139 0.23 1.46 -21.64
C PRO A 139 -1.26 1.20 -21.93
N LEU A 140 -2.12 1.06 -20.90
CA LEU A 140 -3.57 0.94 -21.04
C LEU A 140 -4.09 1.99 -22.03
N ALA A 141 -4.68 1.48 -23.12
CA ALA A 141 -4.81 2.19 -24.38
C ALA A 141 -5.65 3.48 -24.26
N GLY A 142 -4.99 4.63 -24.46
CA GLY A 142 -5.60 5.88 -24.92
C GLY A 142 -6.85 6.33 -24.15
N ARG A 143 -8.03 6.14 -24.74
CA ARG A 143 -9.30 6.68 -24.24
C ARG A 143 -9.65 6.24 -22.81
N ALA A 144 -9.28 5.01 -22.42
CA ALA A 144 -9.58 4.47 -21.09
C ALA A 144 -8.77 5.15 -19.97
N SER A 145 -7.51 5.50 -20.23
CA SER A 145 -6.70 6.24 -19.24
C SER A 145 -7.21 7.67 -19.07
N LEU A 146 -7.71 8.28 -20.15
CA LEU A 146 -8.32 9.61 -20.09
C LEU A 146 -9.64 9.58 -19.33
N THR A 147 -10.55 8.66 -19.63
CA THR A 147 -11.82 8.58 -18.89
C THR A 147 -11.57 8.37 -17.40
N ALA A 148 -10.65 7.48 -17.03
CA ALA A 148 -10.24 7.29 -15.65
C ALA A 148 -9.59 8.54 -15.03
N ALA A 149 -8.75 9.28 -15.76
CA ALA A 149 -8.18 10.53 -15.26
C ALA A 149 -9.26 11.62 -15.04
N LEU A 150 -10.23 11.72 -15.95
CA LEU A 150 -11.37 12.63 -15.81
C LEU A 150 -12.24 12.25 -14.61
N THR A 151 -12.57 10.97 -14.44
CA THR A 151 -13.39 10.52 -13.30
C THR A 151 -12.69 10.73 -11.96
N LEU A 152 -11.37 10.49 -11.87
CA LEU A 152 -10.60 10.80 -10.66
C LEU A 152 -10.56 12.30 -10.38
N GLY A 153 -10.43 13.13 -11.42
CA GLY A 153 -10.52 14.58 -11.30
C GLY A 153 -11.89 15.10 -10.84
N LEU A 154 -12.97 14.33 -11.05
CA LEU A 154 -14.31 14.66 -10.56
C LEU A 154 -14.44 14.44 -9.04
N VAL A 155 -13.75 13.46 -8.44
CA VAL A 155 -13.82 13.18 -7.00
C VAL A 155 -13.56 14.42 -6.12
N PRO A 156 -12.46 15.17 -6.27
CA PRO A 156 -12.22 16.36 -5.47
C PRO A 156 -13.19 17.51 -5.79
N ARG A 157 -13.77 17.57 -7.01
CA ARG A 157 -14.77 18.57 -7.38
C ARG A 157 -16.11 18.28 -6.70
N LEU A 158 -16.62 17.06 -6.86
CA LEU A 158 -17.87 16.61 -6.26
C LEU A 158 -17.82 16.66 -4.73
N SER A 159 -16.67 16.33 -4.11
CA SER A 159 -16.52 16.46 -2.66
C SER A 159 -16.61 17.92 -2.16
N ARG A 160 -16.19 18.90 -2.96
CA ARG A 160 -16.36 20.33 -2.62
C ARG A 160 -17.81 20.76 -2.82
N SER A 161 -18.41 20.43 -3.96
CA SER A 161 -19.82 20.70 -4.23
C SER A 161 -20.72 20.08 -3.16
N ALA A 162 -20.42 18.86 -2.71
CA ALA A 162 -21.16 18.20 -1.63
C ALA A 162 -21.08 18.96 -0.31
N ARG A 163 -19.90 19.51 0.05
CA ARG A 163 -19.76 20.33 1.26
C ARG A 163 -20.56 21.62 1.16
N THR A 164 -20.48 22.30 0.02
CA THR A 164 -21.24 23.53 -0.22
C THR A 164 -22.75 23.26 -0.19
N LEU A 165 -23.21 22.18 -0.81
CA LEU A 165 -24.62 21.78 -0.78
C LEU A 165 -25.09 21.39 0.64
N LEU A 166 -24.24 20.73 1.42
CA LEU A 166 -24.52 20.45 2.83
C LEU A 166 -24.66 21.74 3.64
N GLU A 167 -23.81 22.74 3.42
CA GLU A 167 -23.90 24.06 4.06
C GLU A 167 -25.19 24.80 3.68
N VAL A 168 -25.58 24.76 2.41
CA VAL A 168 -26.84 25.36 1.91
C VAL A 168 -28.07 24.63 2.47
N GLN A 169 -28.04 23.31 2.60
CA GLN A 169 -29.15 22.57 3.21
C GLN A 169 -29.23 22.82 4.72
N ALA A 170 -28.09 22.97 5.39
CA ALA A 170 -28.03 23.34 6.79
C ALA A 170 -28.66 24.72 7.04
N SER A 171 -28.40 25.71 6.18
CA SER A 171 -29.00 27.05 6.29
C SER A 171 -30.52 27.07 6.03
N ARG A 172 -31.04 26.08 5.28
CA ARG A 172 -32.48 25.85 5.07
C ARG A 172 -33.15 25.08 6.22
N GLY A 173 -32.43 24.76 7.28
CA GLY A 173 -32.96 24.04 8.45
C GLY A 173 -33.03 22.52 8.27
N ALA A 174 -32.38 21.94 7.26
CA ALA A 174 -32.33 20.49 7.11
C ALA A 174 -31.41 19.88 8.20
N PRO A 175 -31.81 18.79 8.86
CA PRO A 175 -30.98 18.14 9.87
C PRO A 175 -29.77 17.48 9.21
N VAL A 176 -28.58 18.07 9.43
CA VAL A 176 -27.29 17.59 8.89
C VAL A 176 -26.86 16.26 9.53
N THR A 177 -27.30 16.01 10.75
CA THR A 177 -27.03 14.80 11.53
C THR A 177 -28.32 14.01 11.74
N ALA A 178 -28.49 12.93 10.98
CA ALA A 178 -29.62 12.04 11.16
C ALA A 178 -29.41 11.13 12.38
N THR A 179 -30.37 11.13 13.31
CA THR A 179 -30.38 10.22 14.47
C THR A 179 -30.77 8.78 14.11
N ASN A 180 -31.50 8.59 13.01
CA ASN A 180 -31.98 7.29 12.53
C ASN A 180 -31.62 7.07 11.06
N LEU A 181 -31.24 5.84 10.68
CA LEU A 181 -30.90 5.44 9.30
C LEU A 181 -31.98 5.85 8.29
N ARG A 182 -33.27 5.60 8.60
CA ARG A 182 -34.40 5.94 7.71
C ARG A 182 -34.53 7.44 7.45
N ARG A 183 -34.26 8.28 8.46
CA ARG A 183 -34.28 9.75 8.30
C ARG A 183 -33.06 10.22 7.52
N GLY A 184 -31.91 9.58 7.71
CA GLY A 184 -30.69 9.86 6.95
C GLY A 184 -30.85 9.59 5.45
N VAL A 185 -31.44 8.46 5.07
CA VAL A 185 -31.68 8.14 3.65
C VAL A 185 -32.67 9.13 3.02
N ARG A 186 -33.76 9.50 3.71
CA ARG A 186 -34.72 10.50 3.21
C ARG A 186 -34.08 11.89 3.06
N ALA A 187 -33.21 12.29 3.98
CA ALA A 187 -32.48 13.55 3.92
C ALA A 187 -31.38 13.56 2.83
N ALA A 188 -30.83 12.39 2.48
CA ALA A 188 -29.82 12.26 1.44
C ALA A 188 -30.40 12.42 0.02
N GLY A 189 -31.68 12.11 -0.20
CA GLY A 189 -32.31 12.17 -1.53
C GLY A 189 -32.15 13.53 -2.23
N PRO A 190 -32.58 14.65 -1.62
CA PRO A 190 -32.43 15.99 -2.21
C PRO A 190 -30.97 16.40 -2.44
N LEU A 191 -30.07 16.00 -1.54
CA LEU A 191 -28.63 16.25 -1.69
C LEU A 191 -28.05 15.49 -2.88
N LEU A 192 -28.42 14.23 -3.06
CA LEU A 192 -27.97 13.40 -4.18
C LEU A 192 -28.54 13.91 -5.52
N ALA A 193 -29.80 14.37 -5.54
CA ALA A 193 -30.40 14.96 -6.73
C ALA A 193 -29.63 16.23 -7.16
N ALA A 194 -29.42 17.17 -6.24
CA ALA A 194 -28.67 18.40 -6.51
C ALA A 194 -27.21 18.10 -6.90
N LEU A 195 -26.57 17.14 -6.24
CA LEU A 195 -25.21 16.71 -6.60
C LEU A 195 -25.13 16.10 -7.99
N SER A 196 -26.15 15.32 -8.38
CA SER A 196 -26.21 14.70 -9.70
C SER A 196 -26.40 15.75 -10.79
N GLU A 197 -27.23 16.76 -10.54
CA GLU A 197 -27.40 17.92 -11.44
C GLU A 197 -26.08 18.68 -11.62
N THR A 198 -25.39 19.03 -10.53
CA THR A 198 -24.07 19.69 -10.61
C THR A 198 -23.04 18.82 -11.34
N ALA A 199 -23.09 17.49 -11.17
CA ALA A 199 -22.19 16.57 -11.84
C ALA A 199 -22.47 16.50 -13.35
N LEU A 200 -23.76 16.50 -13.76
CA LEU A 200 -24.17 16.50 -15.15
C LEU A 200 -23.77 17.79 -15.85
N GLU A 201 -24.05 18.95 -15.24
CA GLU A 201 -23.63 20.26 -15.74
C GLU A 201 -22.10 20.33 -15.91
N SER A 202 -21.35 19.93 -14.88
CA SER A 202 -19.88 19.87 -14.94
C SER A 202 -19.35 18.96 -16.05
N SER A 203 -20.09 17.90 -16.39
CA SER A 203 -19.70 16.95 -17.44
C SER A 203 -19.97 17.52 -18.84
N LEU A 204 -21.05 18.28 -19.00
CA LEU A 204 -21.40 18.98 -20.24
C LEU A 204 -20.39 20.10 -20.52
N ASP A 205 -20.06 20.91 -19.51
CA ASP A 205 -19.02 21.95 -19.61
C ASP A 205 -17.67 21.35 -20.03
N MET A 206 -17.30 20.21 -19.42
CA MET A 206 -16.06 19.53 -19.77
C MET A 206 -16.09 18.98 -21.19
N ALA A 207 -17.24 18.48 -21.65
CA ALA A 207 -17.41 17.98 -23.01
C ALA A 207 -17.26 19.11 -24.04
N GLU A 208 -17.87 20.28 -23.79
CA GLU A 208 -17.73 21.46 -24.64
C GLU A 208 -16.27 21.95 -24.70
N VAL A 209 -15.59 22.02 -23.56
CA VAL A 209 -14.16 22.38 -23.49
C VAL A 209 -13.29 21.37 -24.25
N LEU A 210 -13.58 20.08 -24.18
CA LEU A 210 -12.87 19.05 -24.94
C LEU A 210 -13.13 19.18 -26.44
N ALA A 211 -14.37 19.44 -26.85
CA ALA A 211 -14.73 19.66 -28.25
C ALA A 211 -14.04 20.90 -28.83
N ALA A 212 -14.06 22.03 -28.10
CA ALA A 212 -13.37 23.27 -28.50
C ALA A 212 -11.85 23.11 -28.62
N ARG A 213 -11.25 22.20 -27.84
CA ARG A 213 -9.82 21.84 -27.93
C ARG A 213 -9.49 20.83 -29.03
N GLY A 214 -10.47 20.40 -29.83
CA GLY A 214 -10.30 19.41 -30.88
C GLY A 214 -10.06 17.99 -30.35
N TYR A 215 -10.57 17.65 -29.17
CA TYR A 215 -10.46 16.29 -28.67
C TYR A 215 -11.15 15.31 -29.63
N GLY A 216 -10.38 14.36 -30.19
CA GLY A 216 -10.88 13.38 -31.16
C GLY A 216 -10.77 13.79 -32.63
N SER A 217 -10.27 14.99 -32.96
CA SER A 217 -10.09 15.44 -34.35
C SER A 217 -8.87 14.85 -35.06
N GLY A 218 -7.99 14.14 -34.33
CA GLY A 218 -6.76 13.58 -34.89
C GLY A 218 -6.05 12.59 -33.98
N ARG A 219 -4.82 12.23 -34.37
CA ARG A 219 -4.00 11.26 -33.65
C ARG A 219 -3.55 11.86 -32.30
N ALA A 220 -3.97 11.24 -31.20
CA ALA A 220 -3.64 11.71 -29.87
C ALA A 220 -2.13 11.59 -29.59
N THR A 221 -1.50 12.69 -29.16
CA THR A 221 -0.14 12.72 -28.65
C THR A 221 -0.14 12.64 -27.12
N ARG A 222 0.92 12.06 -26.53
CA ARG A 222 1.04 11.91 -25.06
C ARG A 222 2.01 12.93 -24.51
N TRP A 223 1.54 13.81 -23.63
CA TRP A 223 2.42 14.68 -22.86
C TRP A 223 3.04 13.89 -21.69
N ARG A 224 4.35 13.62 -21.76
CA ARG A 224 5.09 12.98 -20.66
C ARG A 224 5.55 14.04 -19.68
N ARG A 225 4.83 14.17 -18.56
CA ARG A 225 5.17 15.12 -17.48
C ARG A 225 6.38 14.68 -16.64
N GLN A 226 6.87 13.46 -16.83
CA GLN A 226 7.94 12.87 -16.02
C GLN A 226 8.90 12.10 -16.92
N GLY A 227 10.18 12.51 -16.90
CA GLY A 227 11.26 11.82 -17.60
C GLY A 227 11.63 10.53 -16.88
N TRP A 228 12.06 9.53 -17.66
CA TRP A 228 12.64 8.32 -17.10
C TRP A 228 14.09 8.60 -16.72
N HIS A 229 14.47 8.33 -15.46
CA HIS A 229 15.83 8.57 -14.99
C HIS A 229 16.56 7.25 -14.70
N LEU A 230 17.90 7.29 -14.66
CA LEU A 230 18.73 6.12 -14.34
C LEU A 230 18.42 5.51 -12.96
N ARG A 231 17.93 6.31 -12.01
CA ARG A 231 17.43 5.80 -10.72
C ARG A 231 16.20 4.91 -10.87
N ASP A 232 15.33 5.21 -11.83
CA ASP A 232 14.11 4.45 -12.07
C ASP A 232 14.46 3.08 -12.67
N THR A 233 15.45 3.01 -13.57
CA THR A 233 15.98 1.72 -14.05
C THR A 233 16.63 0.92 -12.93
N LEU A 234 17.45 1.54 -12.08
CA LEU A 234 18.14 0.83 -10.98
C LEU A 234 17.16 0.22 -9.97
N VAL A 235 16.14 0.97 -9.55
CA VAL A 235 15.13 0.45 -8.61
C VAL A 235 14.26 -0.61 -9.27
N MET A 236 13.88 -0.43 -10.54
CA MET A 236 13.09 -1.42 -11.26
C MET A 236 13.86 -2.71 -11.48
N ALA A 237 15.12 -2.62 -11.92
CA ALA A 237 15.99 -3.78 -12.08
C ALA A 237 16.25 -4.47 -10.74
N GLY A 238 16.54 -3.71 -9.68
CA GLY A 238 16.77 -4.25 -8.34
C GLY A 238 15.55 -5.01 -7.79
N SER A 239 14.35 -4.44 -7.93
CA SER A 239 13.11 -5.10 -7.50
C SER A 239 12.75 -6.33 -8.36
N ALA A 240 12.96 -6.28 -9.67
CA ALA A 240 12.76 -7.43 -10.56
C ALA A 240 13.77 -8.56 -10.26
N LEU A 241 15.04 -8.22 -10.05
CA LEU A 241 16.07 -9.20 -9.67
C LEU A 241 15.77 -9.83 -8.32
N ALA A 242 15.34 -9.04 -7.33
CA ALA A 242 14.92 -9.56 -6.02
C ALA A 242 13.75 -10.56 -6.15
N LEU A 243 12.79 -10.28 -7.03
CA LEU A 243 11.68 -11.20 -7.33
C LEU A 243 12.16 -12.51 -7.97
N VAL A 244 12.95 -12.42 -9.04
CA VAL A 244 13.43 -13.59 -9.78
C VAL A 244 14.30 -14.46 -8.87
N TYR A 245 15.23 -13.82 -8.16
CA TYR A 245 16.15 -14.51 -7.26
C TYR A 245 15.43 -15.11 -6.05
N GLY A 246 14.49 -14.37 -5.45
CA GLY A 246 13.66 -14.87 -4.35
C GLY A 246 12.76 -16.03 -4.78
N PHE A 247 12.22 -15.99 -6.00
CA PHE A 247 11.44 -17.10 -6.55
C PHE A 247 12.31 -18.34 -6.83
N SER A 248 13.54 -18.16 -7.35
CA SER A 248 14.47 -19.27 -7.53
C SER A 248 14.91 -19.89 -6.19
N ALA A 249 15.16 -19.07 -5.19
CA ALA A 249 15.48 -19.50 -3.83
C ALA A 249 14.33 -20.30 -3.20
N TYR A 250 13.10 -19.84 -3.37
CA TYR A 250 11.91 -20.56 -2.92
C TYR A 250 11.77 -21.93 -3.61
N ARG A 251 12.02 -22.01 -4.92
CA ARG A 251 12.01 -23.28 -5.66
C ARG A 251 13.11 -24.24 -5.21
N ALA A 252 14.25 -23.72 -4.76
CA ALA A 252 15.33 -24.50 -4.18
C ALA A 252 15.02 -24.98 -2.74
N GLY A 253 13.86 -24.62 -2.18
CA GLY A 253 13.45 -25.00 -0.82
C GLY A 253 14.04 -24.11 0.28
N VAL A 254 14.74 -23.03 -0.08
CA VAL A 254 15.33 -22.12 0.90
C VAL A 254 14.26 -21.21 1.50
N GLY A 255 14.21 -21.14 2.83
CA GLY A 255 13.28 -20.27 3.56
C GLY A 255 11.88 -20.86 3.81
N GLN A 256 11.72 -22.17 3.65
CA GLN A 256 10.50 -22.88 4.05
C GLN A 256 10.68 -23.46 5.47
N LEU A 257 9.91 -22.94 6.43
CA LEU A 257 9.75 -23.53 7.75
C LEU A 257 8.38 -24.19 7.86
N THR A 258 8.34 -25.49 8.13
CA THR A 258 7.12 -26.24 8.44
C THR A 258 6.94 -26.24 9.96
N TYR A 259 5.89 -25.58 10.45
CA TYR A 259 5.67 -25.38 11.90
C TYR A 259 4.95 -26.55 12.59
N TYR A 260 4.35 -27.48 11.83
CA TYR A 260 3.67 -28.67 12.33
C TYR A 260 4.14 -29.91 11.54
N PRO A 261 4.29 -31.12 12.14
CA PRO A 261 4.17 -31.51 13.55
C PRO A 261 5.49 -31.58 14.35
N THR A 262 6.64 -31.41 13.71
CA THR A 262 7.94 -31.19 14.38
C THR A 262 8.62 -29.98 13.73
N LEU A 263 9.54 -29.33 14.44
CA LEU A 263 10.47 -28.34 13.85
C LEU A 263 11.46 -29.06 12.92
N SER A 264 10.96 -29.75 11.91
CA SER A 264 11.78 -30.24 10.82
C SER A 264 12.15 -29.05 9.97
N LEU A 265 13.43 -28.71 9.94
CA LEU A 265 14.06 -27.85 8.96
C LEU A 265 14.38 -28.72 7.73
N PRO A 266 13.49 -28.89 6.73
CA PRO A 266 13.82 -29.71 5.58
C PRO A 266 14.78 -28.88 4.74
N GLY A 267 16.09 -29.13 4.87
CA GLY A 267 17.12 -28.44 4.09
C GLY A 267 17.59 -27.10 4.64
N ALA A 268 17.76 -26.95 5.96
CA ALA A 268 18.41 -25.78 6.56
C ALA A 268 19.87 -25.63 6.14
N LYS A 269 20.08 -25.00 5.00
CA LYS A 269 20.96 -23.83 5.02
C LYS A 269 20.01 -22.64 5.12
N PRO A 270 19.99 -21.88 6.23
CA PRO A 270 19.44 -20.54 6.14
C PRO A 270 20.26 -19.88 5.03
N GLY A 271 19.66 -19.64 3.87
CA GLY A 271 20.31 -18.92 2.77
C GLY A 271 20.50 -17.49 3.23
N ILE A 272 21.44 -17.25 4.16
CA ILE A 272 21.74 -15.95 4.74
C ILE A 272 22.26 -15.06 3.63
N THR A 273 23.05 -15.63 2.71
CA THR A 273 23.46 -14.99 1.46
C THR A 273 22.25 -14.54 0.65
N GLU A 274 21.26 -15.41 0.46
CA GLU A 274 20.05 -15.08 -0.30
C GLU A 274 19.22 -13.99 0.38
N LEU A 275 19.06 -14.07 1.70
CA LEU A 275 18.40 -13.07 2.52
C LEU A 275 19.09 -11.70 2.40
N VAL A 276 20.42 -11.66 2.52
CA VAL A 276 21.22 -10.43 2.43
C VAL A 276 21.12 -9.83 1.02
N VAL A 277 21.17 -10.65 -0.02
CA VAL A 277 21.04 -10.20 -1.41
C VAL A 277 19.64 -9.62 -1.67
N ILE A 278 18.58 -10.33 -1.30
CA ILE A 278 17.18 -9.88 -1.50
C ILE A 278 16.91 -8.60 -0.71
N THR A 279 17.29 -8.56 0.56
CA THR A 279 17.09 -7.37 1.41
C THR A 279 17.93 -6.19 0.94
N GLY A 280 19.17 -6.42 0.53
CA GLY A 280 20.05 -5.40 -0.05
C GLY A 280 19.48 -4.80 -1.34
N LEU A 281 19.02 -5.64 -2.26
CA LEU A 281 18.36 -5.21 -3.50
C LEU A 281 17.09 -4.38 -3.24
N LEU A 282 16.29 -4.77 -2.24
CA LEU A 282 15.08 -4.05 -1.85
C LEU A 282 15.34 -2.82 -0.97
N LEU A 283 16.54 -2.66 -0.41
CA LEU A 283 16.98 -1.44 0.28
C LEU A 283 17.43 -0.34 -0.68
N LEU A 284 17.67 -0.65 -1.96
CA LEU A 284 18.09 0.33 -2.98
C LEU A 284 17.23 1.60 -3.04
N PRO A 285 15.87 1.55 -3.02
CA PRO A 285 15.07 2.76 -2.98
C PRO A 285 15.32 3.58 -1.71
N ALA A 286 15.43 2.92 -0.55
CA ALA A 286 15.70 3.59 0.72
C ALA A 286 17.06 4.29 0.72
N ALA A 287 18.09 3.61 0.21
CA ALA A 287 19.44 4.12 0.08
C ALA A 287 19.51 5.29 -0.91
N LEU A 288 18.78 5.22 -2.04
CA LEU A 288 18.70 6.32 -3.00
C LEU A 288 17.98 7.54 -2.43
N PHE A 289 16.89 7.35 -1.69
CA PHE A 289 16.20 8.46 -0.99
C PHE A 289 17.07 9.10 0.08
N TRP A 290 17.85 8.30 0.81
CA TRP A 290 18.80 8.78 1.82
C TRP A 290 20.01 9.46 1.17
N GLY A 291 20.58 8.90 0.10
CA GLY A 291 21.71 9.44 -0.65
C GLY A 291 21.41 10.79 -1.30
N TRP A 292 20.19 10.97 -1.83
CA TRP A 292 19.71 12.27 -2.33
C TRP A 292 19.61 13.35 -1.23
N ARG A 293 19.47 12.94 0.04
CA ARG A 293 19.38 13.85 1.18
C ARG A 293 20.74 14.45 1.56
N TYR A 294 21.83 13.70 1.39
CA TYR A 294 23.17 14.13 1.83
C TYR A 294 24.14 14.45 0.68
N CYS A 295 24.03 13.79 -0.48
CA CYS A 295 24.93 14.04 -1.60
C CYS A 295 24.38 15.13 -2.52
N ARG A 296 24.89 16.36 -2.37
CA ARG A 296 24.58 17.50 -3.24
C ARG A 296 24.91 17.26 -4.73
N TRP A 297 25.88 16.40 -5.03
CA TRP A 297 26.30 16.07 -6.41
C TRP A 297 25.21 15.38 -7.25
N LEU A 298 24.33 14.58 -6.64
CA LEU A 298 23.20 13.93 -7.32
C LEU A 298 22.05 14.91 -7.66
N ARG A 299 22.11 16.14 -7.14
CA ARG A 299 21.15 17.21 -7.42
C ARG A 299 21.52 18.01 -8.67
N ALA A 300 22.75 17.87 -9.19
CA ALA A 300 23.29 18.70 -10.27
C ALA A 300 23.31 18.00 -11.65
N SER A 301 23.00 16.69 -11.73
CA SER A 301 23.04 15.92 -12.99
C SER A 301 21.66 15.53 -13.53
N ILE A 302 20.59 16.19 -13.08
CA ILE A 302 19.21 16.06 -13.58
C ILE A 302 18.62 17.47 -13.69
#